data_AF-A0A953Y4A2-F1
#
_entry.id   AF-A0A953Y4A2-F1
#
_cell.length_a   1.000
_cell.length_b   1.000
_cell.length_c   1.000
_cell.angle_alpha   90.00
_cell.angle_beta   90.00
_cell.angle_gamma   90.00
#
_symmetry.space_group_name_H-M   'P 1'
#
loop_
_entity.id
_entity.type
_entity.pdbx_description
1 polymer ?
#
loop_
_entity_poly.entity_id
_entity_poly.type
_entity_poly.pdbx_seq_one_letter_code
_entity_poly.pdbx_strand_id
1 'polypeptide(L)'
;SEFHPEALKSVKAFMKQDLAGARDEARKLLANEKLSDAHGDAQFLIDKVDAVAAKRWAAAEEAREAGRYIEAMETLSWFGKAFKGAEEGDRAKDLLKTFKQDPLKREVAAAIKLQKLLAKLEGQPAEVRAAALGKFLKDKKVEGTHAAREAEQLQ
;
A
#
# COMPACT_ATOMS: atom_id res chain seq x y z
N SER A 1 6.71 26.31 -14.65
CA SER A 1 5.39 26.66 -15.22
C SER A 1 4.39 26.71 -14.08
N GLU A 2 3.58 27.75 -14.03
CA GLU A 2 2.40 27.77 -13.15
C GLU A 2 1.27 27.01 -13.84
N PHE A 3 0.48 26.28 -13.05
CA PHE A 3 -0.70 25.57 -13.55
C PHE A 3 -1.79 26.57 -13.96
N HIS A 4 -2.55 26.21 -14.99
CA HIS A 4 -3.75 26.93 -15.38
C HIS A 4 -4.72 27.06 -14.20
N PRO A 5 -5.38 28.23 -13.99
CA PRO A 5 -6.29 28.45 -12.86
C PRO A 5 -7.38 27.37 -12.71
N GLU A 6 -7.93 26.91 -13.83
CA GLU A 6 -8.97 25.87 -13.86
C GLU A 6 -8.44 24.48 -13.41
N ALA A 7 -7.14 24.22 -13.58
CA ALA A 7 -6.50 22.99 -13.12
C ALA A 7 -6.16 23.00 -11.62
N LEU A 8 -6.25 24.15 -10.94
CA LEU A 8 -5.87 24.26 -9.53
C LEU A 8 -6.70 23.37 -8.61
N LYS A 9 -7.95 23.04 -8.98
CA LYS A 9 -8.79 22.15 -8.19
C LYS A 9 -8.26 20.71 -8.21
N SER A 10 -7.90 20.18 -9.38
CA SER A 10 -7.25 18.86 -9.51
C SER A 10 -5.86 18.84 -8.87
N VAL A 11 -5.07 19.91 -8.98
CA VAL A 11 -3.77 20.03 -8.29
C VAL A 11 -3.95 19.96 -6.77
N LYS A 12 -4.90 20.73 -6.21
CA LYS A 12 -5.18 20.72 -4.76
C LYS A 12 -5.62 19.33 -4.28
N ALA A 13 -6.45 18.63 -5.05
CA ALA A 13 -6.86 17.26 -4.73
C ALA A 13 -5.66 16.31 -4.75
N PHE A 14 -4.80 16.41 -5.76
CA PHE A 14 -3.56 15.62 -5.86
C PHE A 14 -2.63 15.84 -4.67
N MET A 15 -2.39 17.10 -4.28
CA MET A 15 -1.58 17.45 -3.11
C MET A 15 -2.17 16.91 -1.80
N LYS A 16 -3.51 16.85 -1.70
CA LYS A 16 -4.23 16.28 -0.55
C LYS A 16 -4.31 14.75 -0.58
N GLN A 17 -3.68 14.09 -1.55
CA GLN A 17 -3.74 12.64 -1.75
C GLN A 17 -5.16 12.12 -2.04
N ASP A 18 -6.08 13.00 -2.46
CA ASP A 18 -7.38 12.61 -3.04
C ASP A 18 -7.17 12.39 -4.54
N LEU A 19 -6.60 11.24 -4.89
CA LEU A 19 -6.18 10.92 -6.25
C LEU A 19 -7.36 10.59 -7.16
N ALA A 20 -8.43 9.98 -6.63
CA ALA A 20 -9.69 9.84 -7.34
C ALA A 20 -10.28 11.22 -7.70
N GLY A 21 -10.40 12.13 -6.71
CA GLY A 21 -10.87 13.48 -6.96
C GLY A 21 -9.99 14.26 -7.93
N ALA A 22 -8.66 14.13 -7.83
CA ALA A 22 -7.73 14.75 -8.76
C ALA A 22 -7.94 14.28 -10.21
N ARG A 23 -8.08 12.96 -10.41
CA ARG A 23 -8.31 12.36 -11.72
C ARG A 23 -9.67 12.74 -12.30
N ASP A 24 -10.72 12.72 -11.48
CA ASP A 24 -12.07 13.06 -11.92
C ASP A 24 -12.20 14.52 -12.33
N GLU A 25 -11.63 15.44 -11.56
CA GLU A 25 -11.63 16.87 -11.91
C GLU A 25 -10.79 17.15 -13.17
N ALA A 26 -9.64 16.49 -13.32
CA ALA A 26 -8.85 16.59 -14.56
C ALA A 26 -9.61 16.05 -15.78
N ARG A 27 -10.31 14.91 -15.66
CA ARG A 27 -11.16 14.36 -16.73
C ARG A 27 -12.30 15.30 -17.11
N LYS A 28 -12.92 15.99 -16.15
CA LYS A 28 -13.95 17.01 -16.42
C LYS A 28 -13.39 18.19 -17.22
N LEU A 29 -12.16 18.61 -16.94
CA LEU A 29 -11.49 19.68 -17.70
C LEU A 29 -11.23 19.26 -19.15
N LEU A 30 -10.72 18.03 -19.37
CA LEU A 30 -10.52 17.48 -20.71
C LEU A 30 -11.82 17.36 -21.51
N ALA A 31 -12.94 17.08 -20.85
CA ALA A 31 -14.25 17.01 -21.48
C ALA A 31 -14.84 18.39 -21.85
N ASN A 32 -14.26 19.49 -21.36
CA ASN A 32 -14.71 20.84 -21.68
C ASN A 32 -13.87 21.47 -22.79
N GLU A 33 -14.40 21.46 -24.02
CA GLU A 33 -13.73 22.00 -25.21
C GLU A 33 -13.42 23.50 -25.12
N LYS A 34 -14.12 24.25 -24.26
CA LYS A 34 -13.88 25.69 -24.04
C LYS A 34 -12.64 25.99 -23.21
N LEU A 35 -12.05 24.98 -22.57
CA LEU A 35 -10.89 25.10 -21.68
C LEU A 35 -9.67 24.34 -22.25
N SER A 36 -9.50 24.39 -23.57
CA SER A 36 -8.43 23.67 -24.28
C SER A 36 -7.02 24.07 -23.85
N ASP A 37 -6.85 25.30 -23.37
CA ASP A 37 -5.62 25.80 -22.74
C ASP A 37 -5.29 25.13 -21.40
N ALA A 38 -6.29 24.60 -20.69
CA ALA A 38 -6.12 23.82 -19.46
C ALA A 38 -5.91 22.31 -19.69
N HIS A 39 -6.08 21.82 -20.93
CA HIS A 39 -6.04 20.38 -21.22
C HIS A 39 -4.67 19.76 -20.99
N GLY A 40 -3.59 20.47 -21.29
CA GLY A 40 -2.22 19.99 -21.05
C GLY A 40 -1.95 19.70 -19.57
N ASP A 41 -2.39 20.60 -18.69
CA ASP A 41 -2.25 20.45 -17.24
C ASP A 41 -3.16 19.35 -16.68
N ALA A 42 -4.38 19.23 -17.21
CA ALA A 42 -5.30 18.17 -16.83
C ALA A 42 -4.74 16.79 -17.22
N GLN A 43 -4.22 16.63 -18.44
CA GLN A 43 -3.61 15.38 -18.87
C GLN A 43 -2.37 15.05 -18.04
N PHE A 44 -1.51 16.03 -17.79
CA PHE A 44 -0.34 15.85 -16.92
C PHE A 44 -0.72 15.32 -15.54
N LEU A 45 -1.79 15.84 -14.93
CA LEU A 45 -2.28 15.39 -13.63
C LEU A 45 -2.80 13.96 -13.66
N ILE A 46 -3.54 13.58 -14.72
CA ILE A 46 -4.00 12.20 -14.91
C ILE A 46 -2.80 11.25 -15.01
N ASP A 47 -1.83 11.58 -15.86
CA ASP A 47 -0.63 10.75 -16.07
C ASP A 47 0.16 10.58 -14.76
N LYS A 48 0.25 11.64 -13.94
CA LYS A 48 0.90 11.56 -12.62
C LYS A 48 0.12 10.69 -11.64
N VAL A 49 -1.20 10.81 -11.60
CA VAL A 49 -2.05 9.95 -10.75
C VAL A 49 -1.88 8.49 -11.15
N ASP A 50 -2.02 8.18 -12.44
CA ASP A 50 -1.97 6.82 -12.96
C ASP A 50 -0.57 6.20 -12.79
N ALA A 51 0.50 6.98 -12.98
CA ALA A 51 1.87 6.52 -12.72
C ALA A 51 2.12 6.20 -11.23
N VAL A 52 1.61 7.04 -10.32
CA VAL A 52 1.70 6.78 -8.87
C VAL A 52 0.90 5.52 -8.50
N ALA A 53 -0.30 5.37 -9.05
CA ALA A 53 -1.14 4.20 -8.84
C ALA A 53 -0.45 2.93 -9.35
N ALA A 54 0.01 2.90 -10.60
CA ALA A 54 0.67 1.73 -11.17
C ALA A 54 1.90 1.30 -10.37
N LYS A 55 2.76 2.26 -10.00
CA LYS A 55 3.96 1.98 -9.19
C LYS A 55 3.62 1.39 -7.83
N ARG A 56 2.65 1.97 -7.11
CA ARG A 56 2.25 1.48 -5.79
C ARG A 56 1.53 0.14 -5.88
N TRP A 57 0.76 -0.10 -6.92
CA TRP A 57 0.08 -1.38 -7.11
C TRP A 57 1.09 -2.49 -7.34
N ALA A 58 2.09 -2.26 -8.20
CA ALA A 58 3.18 -3.19 -8.42
C ALA A 58 3.94 -3.51 -7.12
N ALA A 59 4.23 -2.50 -6.30
CA ALA A 59 4.87 -2.70 -4.99
C ALA A 59 3.99 -3.52 -4.02
N ALA A 60 2.67 -3.32 -4.03
CA ALA A 60 1.74 -4.09 -3.21
C ALA A 60 1.71 -5.58 -3.61
N GLU A 61 1.71 -5.87 -4.91
CA GLU A 61 1.76 -7.24 -5.43
C GLU A 61 3.11 -7.89 -5.11
N GLU A 62 4.22 -7.18 -5.32
CA GLU A 62 5.56 -7.67 -4.99
C GLU A 62 5.67 -8.01 -3.49
N ALA A 63 5.21 -7.11 -2.61
CA ALA A 63 5.18 -7.34 -1.17
C ALA A 63 4.31 -8.55 -0.81
N ARG A 64 3.17 -8.73 -1.48
CA ARG A 64 2.28 -9.88 -1.26
C ARG A 64 2.93 -11.20 -1.68
N GLU A 65 3.58 -11.23 -2.84
CA GLU A 65 4.30 -12.40 -3.36
C GLU A 65 5.50 -12.77 -2.49
N ALA A 66 6.21 -11.76 -1.98
CA ALA A 66 7.36 -11.93 -1.08
C ALA A 66 6.96 -12.15 0.39
N GLY A 67 5.68 -12.37 0.70
CA GLY A 67 5.22 -12.61 2.07
C GLY A 67 5.32 -11.42 3.04
N ARG A 68 5.62 -10.23 2.54
CA ARG A 68 5.64 -8.95 3.28
C ARG A 68 4.22 -8.40 3.44
N TYR A 69 3.35 -9.18 4.06
CA TYR A 69 1.90 -8.93 4.08
C TYR A 69 1.50 -7.61 4.76
N ILE A 70 2.28 -7.14 5.74
CA ILE A 70 2.02 -5.86 6.41
C ILE A 70 2.17 -4.70 5.42
N GLU A 71 3.26 -4.68 4.65
CA GLU A 71 3.53 -3.68 3.62
C GLU A 71 2.46 -3.71 2.50
N ALA A 72 2.08 -4.92 2.06
CA ALA A 72 1.00 -5.09 1.09
C ALA A 72 -0.33 -4.51 1.61
N MET A 73 -0.70 -4.82 2.86
CA MET A 73 -1.93 -4.30 3.48
C MET A 73 -1.91 -2.78 3.68
N GLU A 74 -0.78 -2.20 4.08
CA GLU A 74 -0.62 -0.76 4.23
C GLU A 74 -0.79 -0.05 2.88
N THR A 75 -0.21 -0.62 1.82
CA THR A 75 -0.34 -0.07 0.47
C THR A 75 -1.77 -0.16 -0.05
N LEU A 76 -2.46 -1.29 0.12
CA LEU A 76 -3.87 -1.44 -0.24
C LEU A 76 -4.78 -0.52 0.60
N SER A 77 -4.47 -0.31 1.87
CA SER A 77 -5.19 0.63 2.73
C SER A 77 -5.03 2.07 2.26
N TRP A 78 -3.84 2.43 1.79
CA TRP A 78 -3.60 3.72 1.13
C TRP A 78 -4.46 3.85 -0.13
N PHE A 79 -4.53 2.83 -1.01
CA PHE A 79 -5.41 2.86 -2.18
C PHE A 79 -6.87 3.11 -1.81
N GLY A 80 -7.39 2.39 -0.81
CA GLY A 80 -8.77 2.57 -0.35
C GLY A 80 -9.10 3.98 0.14
N LYS A 81 -8.10 4.75 0.59
CA LYS A 81 -8.24 6.16 0.99
C LYS A 81 -8.03 7.12 -0.19
N ALA A 82 -6.96 6.93 -0.95
CA ALA A 82 -6.57 7.83 -2.04
C ALA A 82 -7.49 7.74 -3.25
N PHE A 83 -8.11 6.58 -3.47
CA PHE A 83 -9.04 6.32 -4.57
C PHE A 83 -10.46 6.00 -4.04
N LYS A 84 -10.88 6.66 -2.94
CA LYS A 84 -12.17 6.38 -2.31
C LYS A 84 -13.33 6.61 -3.30
N GLY A 85 -14.10 5.56 -3.57
CA GLY A 85 -15.26 5.62 -4.47
C GLY A 85 -14.92 5.43 -5.95
N ALA A 86 -13.63 5.22 -6.27
CA ALA A 86 -13.18 4.77 -7.58
C ALA A 86 -12.87 3.26 -7.57
N GLU A 87 -12.85 2.67 -8.76
CA GLU A 87 -12.64 1.23 -8.97
C GLU A 87 -11.37 0.71 -8.28
N GLU A 88 -10.27 1.46 -8.33
CA GLU A 88 -9.00 1.08 -7.70
C GLU A 88 -9.11 1.00 -6.18
N GLY A 89 -9.83 1.94 -5.56
CA GLY A 89 -10.05 1.95 -4.12
C GLY A 89 -10.97 0.83 -3.67
N ASP A 90 -11.98 0.48 -4.47
CA ASP A 90 -12.89 -0.62 -4.16
C ASP A 90 -12.22 -1.99 -4.37
N ARG A 91 -11.45 -2.16 -5.45
CA ARG A 91 -10.60 -3.33 -5.67
C ARG A 91 -9.62 -3.54 -4.51
N ALA A 92 -8.99 -2.47 -4.02
CA ALA A 92 -8.07 -2.56 -2.88
C ALA A 92 -8.78 -2.98 -1.59
N LYS A 93 -9.99 -2.46 -1.32
CA LYS A 93 -10.80 -2.88 -0.15
C LYS A 93 -11.18 -4.35 -0.25
N ASP A 94 -11.53 -4.83 -1.43
CA ASP A 94 -11.90 -6.24 -1.63
C ASP A 94 -10.71 -7.17 -1.45
N LEU A 95 -9.54 -6.80 -1.97
CA LEU A 95 -8.30 -7.52 -1.67
C LEU A 95 -8.00 -7.51 -0.18
N LEU A 96 -8.13 -6.38 0.53
CA LEU A 96 -7.92 -6.34 1.98
C LEU A 96 -8.84 -7.27 2.78
N LYS A 97 -10.03 -7.61 2.26
CA LYS A 97 -10.91 -8.59 2.90
C LYS A 97 -10.31 -10.00 2.82
N THR A 98 -9.58 -10.35 1.77
CA THR A 98 -8.97 -11.69 1.63
C THR A 98 -7.87 -11.92 2.66
N PHE A 99 -7.14 -10.86 3.07
CA PHE A 99 -6.15 -10.93 4.16
C PHE A 99 -6.76 -11.26 5.53
N LYS A 100 -8.08 -11.14 5.68
CA LYS A 100 -8.82 -11.52 6.91
C LYS A 100 -9.36 -12.94 6.85
N GLN A 101 -9.17 -13.64 5.74
CA GLN A 101 -9.63 -15.01 5.51
C GLN A 101 -8.45 -15.98 5.55
N ASP A 102 -8.72 -17.24 5.89
CA ASP A 102 -7.70 -18.27 5.86
C ASP A 102 -7.36 -18.63 4.40
N PRO A 103 -6.08 -18.90 4.07
CA PRO A 103 -4.93 -19.02 4.99
C PRO A 103 -4.22 -17.70 5.34
N LEU A 104 -4.49 -16.60 4.61
CA LEU A 104 -3.75 -15.33 4.75
C LEU A 104 -3.87 -14.70 6.14
N LYS A 105 -5.00 -14.89 6.83
CA LYS A 105 -5.19 -14.43 8.21
C LYS A 105 -4.09 -14.92 9.14
N ARG A 106 -3.67 -16.19 8.98
CA ARG A 106 -2.59 -16.80 9.77
C ARG A 106 -1.24 -16.18 9.42
N GLU A 107 -0.96 -16.00 8.14
CA GLU A 107 0.25 -15.36 7.65
C GLU A 107 0.41 -13.94 8.20
N VAL A 108 -0.64 -13.12 8.11
CA VAL A 108 -0.65 -11.75 8.63
C VAL A 108 -0.44 -11.73 10.14
N ALA A 109 -1.10 -12.62 10.89
CA ALA A 109 -0.95 -12.70 12.33
C ALA A 109 0.49 -13.09 12.73
N ALA A 110 1.12 -14.01 11.98
CA ALA A 110 2.50 -14.41 12.20
C ALA A 110 3.47 -13.27 11.87
N ALA A 111 3.27 -12.56 10.74
CA ALA A 111 4.07 -11.40 10.35
C ALA A 111 4.01 -10.27 11.40
N ILE A 112 2.80 -9.92 11.88
CA ILE A 112 2.64 -8.92 12.95
C ILE A 112 3.34 -9.36 14.23
N LYS A 113 3.27 -10.65 14.57
CA LYS A 113 3.94 -11.20 15.75
C LYS A 113 5.46 -11.10 15.62
N LEU A 114 6.02 -11.41 14.45
CA LEU A 114 7.45 -11.29 14.18
C LEU A 114 7.90 -9.83 14.23
N GLN A 115 7.20 -8.90 13.55
CA GLN A 115 7.54 -7.48 13.57
C GLN A 115 7.59 -6.92 15.00
N LYS A 116 6.59 -7.25 15.83
CA LYS A 116 6.57 -6.86 17.25
C LYS A 116 7.69 -7.48 18.06
N LEU A 117 8.11 -8.70 17.71
CA LEU A 117 9.24 -9.35 18.35
C LEU A 117 10.54 -8.63 17.98
N LEU A 118 10.79 -8.37 16.70
CA LEU A 118 11.98 -7.68 16.21
C LEU A 118 12.13 -6.28 16.82
N ALA A 119 11.03 -5.52 16.92
CA ALA A 119 11.05 -4.22 17.58
C ALA A 119 11.44 -4.30 19.07
N LYS A 120 11.06 -5.37 19.79
CA LYS A 120 11.48 -5.58 21.18
C LYS A 120 12.93 -6.04 21.32
N LEU A 121 13.47 -6.61 20.26
CA LEU A 121 14.82 -7.16 20.19
C LEU A 121 15.85 -6.14 19.68
N GLU A 122 15.41 -4.96 19.26
CA GLU A 122 16.29 -3.87 18.87
C GLU A 122 17.22 -3.47 20.03
N GLY A 123 18.52 -3.45 19.75
CA GLY A 123 19.56 -3.17 20.76
C GLY A 123 19.81 -4.29 21.78
N GLN A 124 19.14 -5.44 21.69
CA GLN A 124 19.37 -6.58 22.59
C GLN A 124 20.59 -7.42 22.17
N PRO A 125 21.30 -8.06 23.13
CA PRO A 125 22.39 -8.99 22.83
C PRO A 125 21.98 -10.13 21.89
N ALA A 126 22.93 -10.64 21.10
CA ALA A 126 22.68 -11.67 20.09
C ALA A 126 22.06 -12.95 20.68
N GLU A 127 22.48 -13.34 21.90
CA GLU A 127 21.98 -14.53 22.59
C GLU A 127 20.50 -14.37 22.99
N VAL A 128 20.12 -13.18 23.46
CA VAL A 128 18.74 -12.84 23.80
C VAL A 128 17.88 -12.87 22.54
N ARG A 129 18.39 -12.33 21.43
CA ARG A 129 17.71 -12.36 20.13
C ARG A 129 17.50 -13.78 19.63
N ALA A 130 18.55 -14.60 19.60
CA ALA A 130 18.50 -15.98 19.12
C ALA A 130 17.51 -16.83 19.96
N ALA A 131 17.53 -16.69 21.29
CA ALA A 131 16.61 -17.39 22.18
C ALA A 131 15.14 -16.98 21.93
N ALA A 132 14.89 -15.68 21.70
CA ALA A 132 13.54 -15.17 21.48
C ALA A 132 12.99 -15.58 20.10
N LEU A 133 13.83 -15.57 19.05
CA LEU A 133 13.49 -16.12 17.73
C LEU A 133 13.24 -17.63 17.79
N GLY A 134 14.08 -18.37 18.54
CA GLY A 134 13.86 -19.81 18.75
C GLY A 134 12.53 -20.12 19.46
N LYS A 135 12.10 -19.26 20.40
CA LYS A 135 10.77 -19.36 21.04
C LYS A 135 9.65 -19.03 20.05
N PHE A 136 9.85 -18.06 19.16
CA PHE A 136 8.89 -17.74 18.11
C PHE A 136 8.68 -18.93 17.17
N LEU A 137 9.75 -19.58 16.72
CA LEU A 137 9.71 -20.74 15.81
C LEU A 137 9.02 -21.98 16.41
N LYS A 138 9.04 -22.13 17.74
CA LYS A 138 8.34 -23.22 18.44
C LYS A 138 6.81 -23.04 18.53
N ASP A 139 6.28 -21.88 18.14
CA ASP A 139 4.83 -21.65 18.15
C ASP A 139 4.14 -22.29 16.94
N LYS A 140 3.31 -23.30 17.17
CA LYS A 140 2.49 -23.96 16.13
C LYS A 140 1.65 -22.98 15.30
N LYS A 141 1.29 -21.82 15.84
CA LYS A 141 0.52 -20.80 15.10
C LYS A 141 1.31 -20.16 13.97
N VAL A 142 2.65 -20.16 14.01
CA VAL A 142 3.51 -19.58 12.97
C VAL A 142 4.13 -20.65 12.06
N GLU A 143 3.99 -21.93 12.38
CA GLU A 143 4.55 -23.04 11.61
C GLU A 143 4.15 -23.00 10.12
N GLY A 144 5.14 -23.06 9.22
CA GLY A 144 4.94 -23.04 7.77
C GLY A 144 4.68 -21.65 7.16
N THR A 145 4.50 -20.61 7.98
CA THR A 145 4.28 -19.23 7.52
C THR A 145 5.56 -18.59 7.00
N HIS A 146 5.42 -17.52 6.20
CA HIS A 146 6.57 -16.75 5.75
C HIS A 146 7.37 -16.16 6.91
N ALA A 147 6.68 -15.69 7.95
CA ALA A 147 7.32 -15.16 9.16
C ALA A 147 8.18 -16.19 9.90
N ALA A 148 7.82 -17.48 9.87
CA ALA A 148 8.69 -18.52 10.44
C ALA A 148 9.99 -18.67 9.63
N ARG A 149 9.91 -18.69 8.29
CA ARG A 149 11.10 -18.76 7.42
C ARG A 149 12.01 -17.56 7.59
N GLU A 150 11.43 -16.37 7.72
CA GLU A 150 12.18 -15.13 7.99
C GLU A 150 12.86 -15.19 9.37
N ALA A 151 12.14 -15.64 10.41
CA ALA A 151 12.71 -15.80 11.74
C ALA A 151 13.86 -16.82 11.78
N GLU A 152 13.81 -17.90 10.98
CA GLU A 152 14.90 -18.87 10.81
C GLU A 152 16.16 -18.22 10.20
N GLN A 153 15.98 -17.34 9.21
CA GLN A 153 17.10 -16.62 8.57
C GLN A 153 17.74 -15.56 9.46
N LEU A 154 17.03 -15.13 10.52
CA LEU A 154 17.48 -14.09 11.45
C LEU A 154 18.18 -14.65 12.70
N GLN A 155 18.25 -15.98 12.86
CA GLN A 155 19.02 -16.64 13.93
C GLN A 155 20.50 -16.68 13.59
#